data_AF-A0AAJ0FWR4-F1
#
_entry.id   AF-A0AAJ0FWR4-F1
#
_cell.length_a   1.000
_cell.length_b   1.000
_cell.length_c   1.000
_cell.angle_alpha   90.00
_cell.angle_beta   90.00
_cell.angle_gamma   90.00
#
_symmetry.space_group_name_H-M   'P 1'
#
loop_
_entity.id
_entity.type
_entity.pdbx_description
1 polymer ?
#
loop_
_entity_poly.entity_id
_entity_poly.type
_entity_poly.pdbx_seq_one_letter_code
_entity_poly.pdbx_strand_id
1 'polypeptide(L)'
;MPESVTKIGGLTFDSTGRIISRQATAFKEESPQPPTLSGGSMSYALNCNEPLTAQGSPETVLAGVDLHRKNVIHGDFTTNNMLYDKDTKRITAMVDFDFSYTSYPLDEFTLGHSLRDIGGSIRDDDHAIKAAILSGNFTLPNNRDAEYLERWKVAEAWYTAMKKVGAVSPSDINGANKICDMLQFQSLLCPSRPSNESMLERMDDKGKAVLRANTEADLLQWPEEHGF
;
A
#
# COMPACT_ATOMS: atom_id res chain seq x y z
N MET A 1 21.83 3.99 -15.40
CA MET A 1 21.06 4.64 -16.47
C MET A 1 21.99 4.80 -17.66
N PRO A 2 21.58 4.49 -18.90
CA PRO A 2 22.34 4.85 -20.09
C PRO A 2 22.55 6.38 -20.14
N GLU A 3 23.72 6.85 -20.55
CA GLU A 3 24.06 8.29 -20.59
C GLU A 3 23.10 9.13 -21.46
N SER A 4 22.32 8.49 -22.33
CA SER A 4 21.36 9.13 -23.24
C SER A 4 20.00 9.44 -22.62
N VAL A 5 19.68 8.93 -21.43
CA VAL A 5 18.35 9.09 -20.82
C VAL A 5 18.32 10.31 -19.90
N THR A 6 17.80 11.42 -20.41
CA THR A 6 17.70 12.70 -19.67
C THR A 6 16.33 12.95 -19.05
N LYS A 7 15.30 12.18 -19.44
CA LYS A 7 13.92 12.29 -18.93
C LYS A 7 13.22 10.93 -18.87
N ILE A 8 12.49 10.68 -17.77
CA ILE A 8 11.56 9.55 -17.61
C ILE A 8 10.34 10.07 -16.85
N GLY A 9 9.13 9.95 -17.42
CA GLY A 9 7.87 10.26 -16.71
C GLY A 9 7.80 11.67 -16.09
N GLY A 10 8.34 12.70 -16.76
CA GLY A 10 8.36 14.08 -16.22
C GLY A 10 9.46 14.37 -15.19
N LEU A 11 10.30 13.38 -14.86
CA LEU A 11 11.50 13.55 -14.04
C LEU A 11 12.70 13.92 -14.91
N THR A 12 13.48 14.91 -14.47
CA THR A 12 14.75 15.31 -15.09
C THR A 12 15.91 14.94 -14.16
N PHE A 13 16.98 14.40 -14.72
CA PHE A 13 18.19 13.99 -13.99
C PHE A 13 19.39 14.87 -14.37
N ASP A 14 20.31 15.10 -13.43
CA ASP A 14 21.61 15.71 -13.72
C ASP A 14 22.61 14.68 -14.29
N SER A 15 23.80 15.16 -14.66
CA SER A 15 24.89 14.33 -15.19
C SER A 15 25.45 13.32 -14.18
N THR A 16 25.03 13.37 -12.92
CA THR A 16 25.38 12.40 -11.87
C THR A 16 24.25 11.41 -11.58
N GLY A 17 23.12 11.52 -12.30
CA GLY A 17 21.94 10.68 -12.13
C GLY A 17 21.03 11.10 -10.97
N ARG A 18 21.19 12.30 -10.42
CA ARG A 18 20.31 12.83 -9.37
C ARG A 18 19.11 13.54 -9.99
N ILE A 19 17.94 13.40 -9.36
CA ILE A 19 16.70 14.06 -9.81
C ILE A 19 16.79 15.56 -9.51
N ILE A 20 16.68 16.41 -10.53
CA ILE A 20 16.76 17.88 -10.42
C ILE A 20 15.44 18.60 -10.72
N SER A 21 14.47 17.94 -11.34
CA SER A 21 13.14 18.52 -11.58
C SER A 21 12.07 17.43 -11.66
N ARG A 22 10.88 17.77 -11.15
CA ARG A 22 9.66 16.98 -11.23
C ARG A 22 8.61 17.86 -11.90
N GLN A 23 8.45 17.73 -13.21
CA GLN A 23 7.33 18.37 -13.89
C GLN A 23 6.21 17.35 -13.97
N ALA A 24 5.35 17.34 -12.94
CA ALA A 24 4.10 16.61 -13.00
C ALA A 24 3.24 17.25 -14.10
N THR A 25 2.64 16.44 -14.96
CA THR A 25 1.62 16.88 -15.90
C THR A 25 0.44 17.37 -15.08
N ALA A 26 0.33 18.68 -14.86
CA ALA A 26 -0.88 19.26 -14.29
C ALA A 26 -2.00 19.08 -15.31
N PHE A 27 -2.97 18.22 -15.02
CA PHE A 27 -4.23 18.21 -15.72
C PHE A 27 -4.86 19.59 -15.56
N LYS A 28 -4.92 20.33 -16.66
CA LYS A 28 -5.52 21.66 -16.73
C LYS A 28 -6.91 21.51 -17.32
N GLU A 29 -7.85 20.98 -16.54
CA GLU A 29 -9.27 21.01 -16.90
C GLU A 29 -10.11 21.43 -15.69
N GLU A 30 -10.75 22.59 -15.86
CA GLU A 30 -11.85 23.09 -15.03
C GLU A 30 -13.00 22.08 -15.09
N SER A 31 -13.07 21.19 -14.10
CA SER A 31 -14.22 20.31 -13.89
C SER A 31 -15.18 20.97 -12.91
N PRO A 32 -16.51 20.87 -13.12
CA PRO A 32 -17.50 21.47 -12.23
C PRO A 32 -17.35 20.89 -10.83
N GLN A 33 -17.38 21.75 -9.80
CA GLN A 33 -17.36 21.28 -8.42
C GLN A 33 -18.48 20.25 -8.20
N PRO A 34 -18.18 19.08 -7.60
CA PRO A 34 -19.23 18.15 -7.20
C PRO A 34 -20.11 18.83 -6.14
N PRO A 35 -21.43 18.52 -6.11
CA PRO A 35 -22.32 19.08 -5.10
C PRO A 35 -21.75 18.74 -3.72
N THR A 36 -21.46 19.78 -2.95
CA THR A 36 -21.07 19.69 -1.55
C THR A 36 -22.08 18.82 -0.81
N LEU A 37 -21.69 17.61 -0.46
CA LEU A 37 -22.41 16.78 0.52
C LEU A 37 -22.34 17.53 1.85
N SER A 38 -23.44 18.21 2.17
CA SER A 38 -23.63 18.94 3.41
C SER A 38 -23.56 18.00 4.61
N GLY A 39 -22.51 18.17 5.43
CA GLY A 39 -22.68 18.29 6.89
C GLY A 39 -22.71 17.04 7.77
N GLY A 40 -22.59 15.82 7.26
CA GLY A 40 -22.66 14.61 8.12
C GLY A 40 -21.31 13.92 8.39
N SER A 41 -20.58 13.59 7.32
CA SER A 41 -19.44 12.66 7.36
C SER A 41 -18.13 13.29 7.88
N MET A 42 -17.93 14.60 7.69
CA MET A 42 -16.71 15.29 8.17
C MET A 42 -16.68 15.53 9.68
N SER A 43 -17.82 15.48 10.38
CA SER A 43 -17.85 15.76 11.82
C SER A 43 -17.30 14.62 12.67
N TYR A 44 -17.38 13.37 12.20
CA TYR A 44 -16.80 12.22 12.91
C TYR A 44 -15.27 12.20 12.78
N ALA A 45 -14.72 12.48 11.60
CA ALA A 45 -13.27 12.53 11.40
C ALA A 45 -12.60 13.71 12.13
N LEU A 46 -13.33 14.81 12.36
CA LEU A 46 -12.81 15.96 13.12
C LEU A 46 -12.89 15.75 14.64
N ASN A 47 -13.89 15.02 15.15
CA ASN A 47 -14.02 14.75 16.59
C ASN A 47 -13.14 13.60 17.11
N CYS A 48 -12.56 12.77 16.23
CA CYS A 48 -11.59 11.74 16.63
C CYS A 48 -10.16 12.28 16.85
N ASN A 49 -9.91 13.58 16.65
CA ASN A 49 -8.59 14.18 16.87
C ASN A 49 -8.33 14.60 18.32
N GLU A 50 -9.34 14.66 19.18
CA GLU A 50 -9.15 15.13 20.57
C GLU A 50 -8.48 14.13 21.54
N PRO A 51 -8.44 12.79 21.33
CA PRO A 51 -7.67 11.92 22.25
C PRO A 51 -6.19 11.81 21.87
N LEU A 52 -5.80 12.02 20.60
CA LEU A 52 -4.43 11.78 20.11
C LEU A 52 -3.38 12.77 20.66
N THR A 53 -3.82 13.85 21.32
CA THR A 53 -2.88 14.87 21.84
C THR A 53 -2.34 14.59 23.24
N ALA A 54 -2.80 13.53 23.93
CA ALA A 54 -2.47 13.34 25.34
C ALA A 54 -1.37 12.29 25.65
N GLN A 55 -1.18 11.23 24.84
CA GLN A 55 -0.28 10.11 25.24
C GLN A 55 0.67 9.53 24.18
N GLY A 56 0.57 9.93 22.91
CA GLY A 56 1.55 9.55 21.90
C GLY A 56 1.38 10.37 20.63
N SER A 57 2.45 10.61 19.86
CA SER A 57 2.34 11.19 18.52
C SER A 57 2.61 10.09 17.47
N PRO A 58 2.13 10.25 16.22
CA PRO A 58 2.53 9.36 15.11
C PRO A 58 4.05 9.22 14.96
N GLU A 59 4.80 10.23 15.41
CA GLU A 59 6.27 10.25 15.41
C GLU A 59 6.84 9.26 16.43
N THR A 60 6.16 9.04 17.55
CA THR A 60 6.54 8.00 18.54
C THR A 60 6.40 6.60 17.97
N VAL A 61 5.30 6.32 17.25
CA VAL A 61 5.07 5.00 16.62
C VAL A 61 6.14 4.74 15.56
N LEU A 62 6.43 5.74 14.73
CA LEU A 62 7.42 5.67 13.65
C LEU A 62 8.87 5.91 14.12
N ALA A 63 9.12 6.01 15.42
CA ALA A 63 10.47 6.19 15.95
C ALA A 63 11.39 5.03 15.49
N GLY A 64 12.56 5.40 14.94
CA GLY A 64 13.56 4.48 14.41
C GLY A 64 13.35 4.02 12.97
N VAL A 65 12.30 4.49 12.29
CA VAL A 65 12.07 4.26 10.85
C VAL A 65 12.87 5.28 10.04
N ASP A 66 13.65 4.82 9.06
CA ASP A 66 14.35 5.71 8.13
C ASP A 66 13.41 6.21 7.02
N LEU A 67 12.68 7.28 7.29
CA LEU A 67 11.74 7.86 6.32
C LEU A 67 12.42 8.58 5.13
N HIS A 68 13.75 8.73 5.16
CA HIS A 68 14.52 9.42 4.11
C HIS A 68 14.88 8.52 2.94
N ARG A 69 14.81 7.20 3.11
CA ARG A 69 14.99 6.24 2.03
C ARG A 69 13.81 6.32 1.06
N LYS A 70 14.04 6.92 -0.12
CA LYS A 70 13.04 7.04 -1.18
C LYS A 70 13.44 6.26 -2.42
N ASN A 71 12.46 5.57 -3.00
CA ASN A 71 12.55 4.84 -4.26
C ASN A 71 11.48 5.35 -5.23
N VAL A 72 11.69 5.06 -6.51
CA VAL A 72 10.62 5.18 -7.51
C VAL A 72 9.69 3.98 -7.32
N ILE A 73 8.43 4.28 -7.06
CA ILE A 73 7.33 3.35 -6.94
C ILE A 73 6.59 3.38 -8.27
N HIS A 74 6.31 2.20 -8.83
CA HIS A 74 5.55 2.04 -10.07
C HIS A 74 4.08 2.40 -9.85
N GLY A 75 3.50 1.96 -8.74
CA GLY A 75 2.13 2.28 -8.36
C GLY A 75 1.11 1.23 -8.81
N ASP A 76 1.39 0.57 -9.93
CA ASP A 76 0.61 -0.55 -10.46
C ASP A 76 1.50 -1.70 -10.98
N PHE A 77 2.40 -2.21 -10.13
CA PHE A 77 3.37 -3.23 -10.54
C PHE A 77 2.69 -4.60 -10.69
N THR A 78 2.17 -4.88 -11.88
CA THR A 78 1.48 -6.14 -12.20
C THR A 78 2.06 -6.77 -13.46
N THR A 79 1.80 -8.06 -13.68
CA THR A 79 2.22 -8.79 -14.89
C THR A 79 1.57 -8.25 -16.17
N ASN A 80 0.41 -7.59 -16.06
CA ASN A 80 -0.24 -6.92 -17.20
C ASN A 80 0.60 -5.77 -17.75
N ASN A 81 1.43 -5.17 -16.90
CA ASN A 81 2.31 -4.05 -17.25
C ASN A 81 3.72 -4.51 -17.67
N MET A 82 3.94 -5.84 -17.77
CA MET A 82 5.19 -6.42 -18.23
C MET A 82 5.08 -6.88 -19.69
N LEU A 83 6.09 -6.53 -20.49
CA LEU A 83 6.24 -7.08 -21.84
C LEU A 83 7.17 -8.28 -21.80
N TYR A 84 6.82 -9.30 -22.57
CA TYR A 84 7.56 -10.56 -22.65
C TYR A 84 8.02 -10.84 -24.08
N ASP A 85 9.25 -11.31 -24.20
CA ASP A 85 9.70 -11.93 -25.43
C ASP A 85 9.05 -13.31 -25.59
N LYS A 86 8.40 -13.54 -26.73
CA LYS A 86 7.60 -14.74 -26.96
C LYS A 86 8.45 -16.01 -26.97
N ASP A 87 9.70 -15.93 -27.41
CA ASP A 87 10.55 -17.08 -27.69
C ASP A 87 11.37 -17.45 -26.44
N THR A 88 11.95 -16.46 -25.77
CA THR A 88 12.78 -16.64 -24.58
C THR A 88 12.01 -16.59 -23.26
N LYS A 89 10.75 -16.15 -23.28
CA LYS A 89 9.89 -15.93 -22.09
C LYS A 89 10.49 -14.96 -21.07
N ARG A 90 11.44 -14.12 -21.49
CA ARG A 90 12.05 -13.10 -20.63
C ARG A 90 11.22 -11.83 -20.64
N ILE A 91 11.19 -11.15 -19.49
CA ILE A 91 10.67 -9.78 -19.40
C ILE A 91 11.60 -8.87 -20.20
N THR A 92 11.03 -8.15 -21.17
CA THR A 92 11.75 -7.22 -22.05
C THR A 92 11.56 -5.77 -21.64
N ALA A 93 10.40 -5.43 -21.09
CA ALA A 93 10.11 -4.09 -20.60
C ALA A 93 9.03 -4.10 -19.51
N MET A 94 9.00 -3.02 -18.74
CA MET A 94 7.89 -2.61 -17.89
C MET A 94 7.29 -1.34 -18.49
N VAL A 95 5.97 -1.23 -18.51
CA VAL A 95 5.22 -0.09 -19.06
C VAL A 95 4.23 0.45 -18.03
N ASP A 96 3.49 1.50 -18.36
CA ASP A 96 2.41 2.08 -17.53
C ASP A 96 2.88 2.72 -16.20
N PHE A 97 3.67 3.79 -16.34
CA PHE A 97 4.20 4.56 -15.21
C PHE A 97 3.30 5.73 -14.80
N ASP A 98 2.03 5.75 -15.20
CA ASP A 98 1.12 6.88 -14.94
C ASP A 98 0.81 7.06 -13.45
N PHE A 99 0.89 5.97 -12.69
CA PHE A 99 0.79 5.98 -11.22
C PHE A 99 2.14 6.02 -10.50
N SER A 100 3.23 6.30 -11.23
CA SER A 100 4.56 6.28 -10.61
C SER A 100 4.84 7.54 -9.80
N TYR A 101 5.48 7.36 -8.64
CA TYR A 101 5.88 8.46 -7.77
C TYR A 101 7.10 8.09 -6.93
N THR A 102 7.74 9.07 -6.33
CA THR A 102 8.88 8.83 -5.43
C THR A 102 8.38 8.74 -4.00
N SER A 103 8.48 7.56 -3.38
CA SER A 103 8.07 7.36 -1.99
C SER A 103 8.91 6.28 -1.29
N TYR A 104 8.47 5.88 -0.10
CA TYR A 104 9.14 4.85 0.69
C TYR A 104 9.03 3.49 -0.02
N PRO A 105 10.07 2.65 -0.05
CA PRO A 105 10.07 1.38 -0.79
C PRO A 105 8.96 0.41 -0.39
N LEU A 106 8.44 0.51 0.85
CA LEU A 106 7.33 -0.33 1.29
C LEU A 106 6.03 -0.02 0.54
N ASP A 107 5.89 1.20 -0.01
CA ASP A 107 4.64 1.65 -0.62
C ASP A 107 4.20 0.72 -1.74
N GLU A 108 5.12 0.24 -2.59
CA GLU A 108 4.81 -0.71 -3.67
C GLU A 108 4.09 -1.96 -3.16
N PHE A 109 4.45 -2.45 -1.97
CA PHE A 109 3.83 -3.62 -1.37
C PHE A 109 2.48 -3.30 -0.71
N THR A 110 2.29 -2.07 -0.25
CA THR A 110 1.06 -1.62 0.42
C THR A 110 -0.01 -1.11 -0.53
N LEU A 111 0.30 -0.86 -1.80
CA LEU A 111 -0.67 -0.39 -2.79
C LEU A 111 -1.54 -1.57 -3.24
N GLY A 112 -2.85 -1.45 -3.00
CA GLY A 112 -3.79 -2.58 -3.17
C GLY A 112 -4.03 -3.07 -4.60
N HIS A 113 -3.37 -2.49 -5.61
CA HIS A 113 -3.39 -2.98 -7.00
C HIS A 113 -2.03 -3.53 -7.42
N SER A 114 -0.96 -3.05 -6.79
CA SER A 114 0.41 -3.46 -7.08
C SER A 114 0.73 -4.82 -6.46
N LEU A 115 1.54 -5.62 -7.15
CA LEU A 115 2.07 -6.92 -6.73
C LEU A 115 1.01 -7.99 -6.37
N ARG A 116 -0.27 -7.76 -6.67
CA ARG A 116 -1.36 -8.68 -6.31
C ARG A 116 -1.31 -10.01 -7.05
N ASP A 117 -1.01 -9.96 -8.33
CA ASP A 117 -0.98 -11.12 -9.21
C ASP A 117 0.30 -11.95 -9.10
N ILE A 118 1.34 -11.39 -8.47
CA ILE A 118 2.62 -12.07 -8.22
C ILE A 118 2.85 -12.42 -6.74
N GLY A 119 1.88 -12.17 -5.86
CA GLY A 119 1.90 -12.56 -4.45
C GLY A 119 2.78 -11.71 -3.54
N GLY A 120 3.17 -10.50 -3.97
CA GLY A 120 3.96 -9.57 -3.17
C GLY A 120 3.14 -8.56 -2.36
N SER A 121 1.83 -8.45 -2.60
CA SER A 121 0.97 -7.49 -1.91
C SER A 121 0.83 -7.81 -0.42
N ILE A 122 1.01 -6.81 0.44
CA ILE A 122 0.78 -6.88 1.90
C ILE A 122 -0.55 -6.22 2.33
N ARG A 123 -1.35 -5.74 1.36
CA ARG A 123 -2.66 -5.11 1.62
C ARG A 123 -3.84 -6.06 1.44
N ASP A 124 -3.60 -7.32 1.13
CA ASP A 124 -4.68 -8.30 1.11
C ASP A 124 -5.21 -8.52 2.53
N ASP A 125 -6.53 -8.74 2.66
CA ASP A 125 -7.26 -8.97 3.93
C ASP A 125 -6.76 -10.22 4.70
N ASP A 126 -5.71 -10.88 4.22
CA ASP A 126 -5.12 -12.08 4.78
C ASP A 126 -3.96 -11.73 5.71
N HIS A 127 -4.30 -11.59 7.00
CA HIS A 127 -3.35 -11.27 8.06
C HIS A 127 -2.16 -12.25 8.14
N ALA A 128 -2.35 -13.52 7.76
CA ALA A 128 -1.31 -14.53 7.85
C ALA A 128 -0.28 -14.42 6.73
N ILE A 129 -0.73 -14.20 5.48
CA ILE A 129 0.19 -13.95 4.35
C ILE A 129 0.95 -12.63 4.56
N LYS A 130 0.26 -11.57 4.99
CA LYS A 130 0.88 -10.29 5.34
C LYS A 130 1.98 -10.48 6.40
N ALA A 131 1.68 -11.21 7.48
CA ALA A 131 2.65 -11.49 8.55
C ALA A 131 3.84 -12.32 8.05
N ALA A 132 3.61 -13.30 7.17
CA ALA A 132 4.68 -14.10 6.57
C ALA A 132 5.61 -13.25 5.70
N ILE A 133 5.07 -12.36 4.86
CA ILE A 133 5.86 -11.45 4.01
C ILE A 133 6.67 -10.45 4.86
N LEU A 134 6.07 -9.89 5.91
CA LEU A 134 6.72 -8.92 6.80
C LEU A 134 7.80 -9.56 7.71
N SER A 135 7.60 -10.80 8.14
CA SER A 135 8.57 -11.53 8.96
C SER A 135 9.60 -12.30 8.15
N GLY A 136 9.31 -12.58 6.87
CA GLY A 136 10.08 -13.50 6.05
C GLY A 136 9.93 -14.97 6.45
N ASN A 137 8.93 -15.31 7.27
CA ASN A 137 8.69 -16.67 7.77
C ASN A 137 7.42 -17.26 7.15
N PHE A 138 7.61 -18.26 6.29
CA PHE A 138 6.53 -18.95 5.56
C PHE A 138 6.17 -20.31 6.16
N THR A 139 6.29 -20.47 7.49
CA THR A 139 5.81 -21.68 8.16
C THR A 139 4.30 -21.85 7.97
N LEU A 140 3.90 -22.95 7.33
CA LEU A 140 2.50 -23.24 6.97
C LEU A 140 1.55 -23.13 8.18
N PRO A 141 0.52 -22.28 8.12
CA PRO A 141 -0.51 -22.22 9.15
C PRO A 141 -1.46 -23.41 9.05
N ASN A 142 -1.92 -23.91 10.20
CA ASN A 142 -2.78 -25.09 10.28
C ASN A 142 -4.17 -24.83 9.66
N ASN A 143 -4.65 -25.80 8.88
CA ASN A 143 -6.02 -25.94 8.37
C ASN A 143 -6.52 -24.77 7.50
N ARG A 144 -6.35 -24.90 6.18
CA ARG A 144 -6.72 -23.91 5.17
C ARG A 144 -7.22 -24.59 3.91
N ASP A 145 -8.08 -23.90 3.16
CA ASP A 145 -8.58 -24.38 1.87
C ASP A 145 -7.49 -24.38 0.77
N ALA A 146 -7.80 -25.00 -0.36
CA ALA A 146 -6.86 -25.15 -1.46
C ALA A 146 -6.46 -23.80 -2.11
N GLU A 147 -7.37 -22.82 -2.13
CA GLU A 147 -7.13 -21.51 -2.73
C GLU A 147 -6.15 -20.68 -1.89
N TYR A 148 -6.33 -20.69 -0.57
CA TYR A 148 -5.39 -20.11 0.38
C TYR A 148 -4.00 -20.73 0.25
N LEU A 149 -3.92 -22.06 0.16
CA LEU A 149 -2.64 -22.76 0.02
C LEU A 149 -1.92 -22.37 -1.28
N GLU A 150 -2.66 -22.09 -2.35
CA GLU A 150 -2.07 -21.60 -3.59
C GLU A 150 -1.53 -20.18 -3.45
N ARG A 151 -2.33 -19.25 -2.89
CA ARG A 151 -1.86 -17.88 -2.59
C ARG A 151 -0.64 -17.87 -1.68
N TRP A 152 -0.60 -18.73 -0.68
CA TRP A 152 0.55 -18.91 0.22
C TRP A 152 1.81 -19.33 -0.54
N LYS A 153 1.70 -20.36 -1.40
CA LYS A 153 2.83 -20.84 -2.22
C LYS A 153 3.33 -19.77 -3.17
N VAL A 154 2.44 -18.99 -3.79
CA VAL A 154 2.84 -17.89 -4.67
C VAL A 154 3.62 -16.84 -3.89
N ALA A 155 3.14 -16.44 -2.71
CA ALA A 155 3.84 -15.47 -1.84
C ALA A 155 5.21 -15.99 -1.37
N GLU A 156 5.30 -17.27 -0.97
CA GLU A 156 6.57 -17.91 -0.57
C GLU A 156 7.55 -17.97 -1.75
N ALA A 157 7.08 -18.34 -2.94
CA ALA A 157 7.90 -18.41 -4.15
C ALA A 157 8.42 -17.03 -4.55
N TRP A 158 7.56 -16.00 -4.49
CA TRP A 158 7.93 -14.62 -4.75
C TRP A 158 8.99 -14.12 -3.76
N TYR A 159 8.77 -14.33 -2.45
CA TYR A 159 9.73 -13.98 -1.42
C TYR A 159 11.08 -14.67 -1.64
N THR A 160 11.07 -15.98 -1.91
CA THR A 160 12.28 -16.75 -2.19
C THR A 160 13.03 -16.21 -3.41
N ALA A 161 12.31 -15.84 -4.47
CA ALA A 161 12.89 -15.24 -5.67
C ALA A 161 13.55 -13.88 -5.36
N MET A 162 12.89 -13.02 -4.58
CA MET A 162 13.46 -11.73 -4.14
C MET A 162 14.75 -11.94 -3.35
N LYS A 163 14.76 -12.85 -2.37
CA LYS A 163 15.96 -13.13 -1.56
C LYS A 163 17.10 -13.69 -2.40
N LYS A 164 16.81 -14.56 -3.38
CA LYS A 164 17.82 -15.14 -4.28
C LYS A 164 18.56 -14.08 -5.10
N VAL A 165 17.87 -13.03 -5.54
CA VAL A 165 18.48 -11.94 -6.34
C VAL A 165 19.00 -10.78 -5.49
N GLY A 166 18.89 -10.87 -4.15
CA GLY A 166 19.28 -9.80 -3.24
C GLY A 166 18.38 -8.56 -3.32
N ALA A 167 17.14 -8.72 -3.80
CA ALA A 167 16.16 -7.64 -3.78
C ALA A 167 15.71 -7.35 -2.34
N VAL A 168 15.34 -6.10 -2.10
CA VAL A 168 14.88 -5.63 -0.79
C VAL A 168 13.44 -6.11 -0.61
N SER A 169 13.21 -6.97 0.40
CA SER A 169 11.89 -7.43 0.77
C SER A 169 11.32 -6.62 1.94
N PRO A 170 9.99 -6.67 2.19
CA PRO A 170 9.38 -6.01 3.36
C PRO A 170 10.03 -6.40 4.68
N SER A 171 10.51 -7.65 4.83
CA SER A 171 11.23 -8.11 6.03
C SER A 171 12.61 -7.48 6.21
N ASP A 172 13.21 -6.93 5.15
CA ASP A 172 14.51 -6.24 5.21
C ASP A 172 14.36 -4.74 5.54
N ILE A 173 13.13 -4.24 5.58
CA ILE A 173 12.83 -2.83 5.84
C ILE A 173 12.61 -2.63 7.34
N ASN A 174 13.51 -1.87 7.96
CA ASN A 174 13.39 -1.56 9.39
C ASN A 174 12.08 -0.78 9.67
N GLY A 175 11.29 -1.30 10.60
CA GLY A 175 10.01 -0.71 11.00
C GLY A 175 8.90 -0.82 9.95
N ALA A 176 8.99 -1.75 8.99
CA ALA A 176 7.90 -2.03 8.05
C ALA A 176 6.56 -2.32 8.75
N ASN A 177 6.59 -3.10 9.85
CA ASN A 177 5.39 -3.38 10.65
C ASN A 177 4.73 -2.09 11.16
N LYS A 178 5.51 -1.20 11.78
CA LYS A 178 5.02 0.08 12.32
C LYS A 178 4.36 0.95 11.25
N ILE A 179 4.91 0.96 10.04
CA ILE A 179 4.31 1.68 8.91
C ILE A 179 2.99 1.03 8.51
N CYS A 180 2.95 -0.31 8.43
CA CYS A 180 1.72 -1.04 8.13
C CYS A 180 0.63 -0.79 9.18
N ASP A 181 1.01 -0.74 10.46
CA ASP A 181 0.09 -0.47 11.57
C ASP A 181 -0.48 0.95 11.48
N MET A 182 0.35 1.93 11.14
CA MET A 182 -0.09 3.31 10.89
C MET A 182 -0.99 3.43 9.65
N LEU A 183 -0.71 2.70 8.57
CA LEU A 183 -1.56 2.66 7.38
C LEU A 183 -2.90 1.96 7.66
N GLN A 184 -2.91 0.95 8.52
CA GLN A 184 -4.13 0.33 9.01
C GLN A 184 -4.95 1.32 9.83
N PHE A 185 -4.32 2.06 10.74
CA PHE A 185 -4.99 3.12 11.50
C PHE A 185 -5.59 4.20 10.59
N GLN A 186 -4.84 4.68 9.61
CA GLN A 186 -5.37 5.61 8.60
C GLN A 186 -6.60 5.04 7.88
N SER A 187 -6.58 3.73 7.56
CA SER A 187 -7.71 3.06 6.91
C SER A 187 -8.92 2.91 7.83
N LEU A 188 -8.72 2.80 9.15
CA LEU A 188 -9.79 2.80 10.15
C LEU A 188 -10.40 4.19 10.35
N LEU A 189 -9.58 5.25 10.30
CA LEU A 189 -10.05 6.64 10.38
C LEU A 189 -10.83 7.08 9.14
N CYS A 190 -10.39 6.65 7.95
CA CYS A 190 -11.02 6.96 6.66
C CYS A 190 -11.38 5.68 5.88
N PRO A 191 -12.38 4.90 6.37
CA PRO A 191 -12.70 3.60 5.79
C PRO A 191 -13.35 3.77 4.41
N SER A 192 -12.72 3.17 3.39
CA SER A 192 -13.09 3.34 1.97
C SER A 192 -14.44 2.73 1.60
N ARG A 193 -14.83 1.63 2.24
CA ARG A 193 -16.11 0.93 2.00
C ARG A 193 -17.33 1.67 2.56
N PRO A 194 -17.36 2.09 3.84
CA PRO A 194 -18.50 2.84 4.39
C PRO A 194 -18.54 4.31 3.94
N SER A 195 -17.46 4.84 3.36
CA SER A 195 -17.45 6.20 2.80
C SER A 195 -17.84 6.26 1.31
N ASN A 196 -18.03 5.09 0.66
CA ASN A 196 -18.38 5.01 -0.75
C ASN A 196 -19.84 4.55 -0.91
N GLU A 197 -20.73 5.48 -1.28
CA GLU A 197 -22.16 5.24 -1.47
C GLU A 197 -22.44 4.08 -2.42
N SER A 198 -21.69 3.98 -3.54
CA SER A 198 -21.86 2.89 -4.50
C SER A 198 -21.47 1.51 -3.96
N MET A 199 -20.59 1.43 -2.95
CA MET A 199 -20.29 0.17 -2.26
C MET A 199 -21.34 -0.17 -1.21
N LEU A 200 -21.88 0.85 -0.53
CA LEU A 200 -22.98 0.68 0.43
C LEU A 200 -24.27 0.24 -0.24
N GLU A 201 -24.61 0.76 -1.42
CA GLU A 201 -25.80 0.35 -2.19
C GLU A 201 -25.78 -1.14 -2.56
N ARG A 202 -24.59 -1.74 -2.64
CA ARG A 202 -24.39 -3.16 -2.97
C ARG A 202 -24.39 -4.08 -1.75
N MET A 203 -24.47 -3.52 -0.53
CA MET A 203 -24.52 -4.27 0.73
C MET A 203 -25.92 -4.28 1.32
N ASP A 204 -26.31 -5.41 1.88
CA ASP A 204 -27.53 -5.50 2.68
C ASP A 204 -27.36 -4.77 4.03
N ASP A 205 -28.47 -4.43 4.67
CA ASP A 205 -28.46 -3.65 5.92
C ASP A 205 -27.73 -4.39 7.05
N LYS A 206 -27.73 -5.72 7.02
CA LYS A 206 -26.99 -6.56 7.96
C LYS A 206 -25.48 -6.45 7.73
N GLY A 207 -25.01 -6.47 6.49
CA GLY A 207 -23.60 -6.28 6.13
C GLY A 207 -23.09 -4.89 6.51
N LYS A 208 -23.90 -3.84 6.33
CA LYS A 208 -23.57 -2.48 6.77
C LYS A 208 -23.41 -2.38 8.29
N ALA A 209 -24.32 -2.98 9.05
CA ALA A 209 -24.29 -2.96 10.51
C ALA A 209 -23.06 -3.70 11.07
N VAL A 210 -22.72 -4.86 10.50
CA VAL A 210 -21.51 -5.62 10.88
C VAL A 210 -20.23 -4.86 10.52
N LEU A 211 -20.15 -4.29 9.31
CA LEU A 211 -18.99 -3.51 8.88
C LEU A 211 -18.75 -2.32 9.81
N ARG A 212 -19.82 -1.61 10.18
CA ARG A 212 -19.76 -0.49 11.12
C ARG A 212 -19.29 -0.94 12.50
N ALA A 213 -19.91 -1.99 13.06
CA ALA A 213 -19.57 -2.49 14.39
C ALA A 213 -18.10 -2.96 14.48
N ASN A 214 -17.60 -3.65 13.44
CA ASN A 214 -16.21 -4.09 13.40
C ASN A 214 -15.25 -2.90 13.27
N THR A 215 -15.56 -1.92 12.41
CA THR A 215 -14.72 -0.72 12.25
C THR A 215 -14.65 0.09 13.54
N GLU A 216 -15.78 0.25 14.25
CA GLU A 216 -15.82 0.94 15.55
C GLU A 216 -15.03 0.17 16.63
N ALA A 217 -15.12 -1.16 16.67
CA ALA A 217 -14.35 -1.98 17.60
C ALA A 217 -12.84 -1.90 17.33
N ASP A 218 -12.42 -2.04 16.06
CA ASP A 218 -11.01 -1.96 15.66
C ASP A 218 -10.40 -0.58 15.96
N LEU A 219 -11.19 0.49 15.78
CA LEU A 219 -10.77 1.87 16.06
C LEU A 219 -10.59 2.15 17.56
N LEU A 220 -11.34 1.46 18.43
CA LEU A 220 -11.18 1.55 19.89
C LEU A 220 -10.03 0.67 20.41
N GLN A 221 -9.79 -0.49 19.77
CA GLN A 221 -8.73 -1.41 20.16
C GLN A 221 -7.34 -0.92 19.76
N TRP A 222 -7.21 -0.25 18.60
CA TRP A 222 -5.91 0.20 18.09
C TRP A 222 -5.14 1.12 19.06
N PRO A 223 -5.76 2.13 19.69
CA PRO A 223 -5.12 2.94 20.74
C PRO A 223 -4.59 2.12 21.91
N GLU A 224 -5.38 1.17 22.43
CA GLU A 224 -5.01 0.34 23.58
C GLU A 224 -3.76 -0.52 23.28
N GLU A 225 -3.67 -1.07 22.08
CA GLU A 225 -2.52 -1.89 21.65
C GLU A 225 -1.23 -1.08 21.45
N HIS A 226 -1.36 0.21 21.14
CA HIS A 226 -0.25 1.09 20.79
C HIS A 226 0.09 2.11 21.88
N GLY A 227 -0.60 2.06 23.03
CA GLY A 227 -0.34 2.89 24.20
C GLY A 227 -0.88 4.32 24.11
N PHE A 228 -2.03 4.50 23.48
CA PHE A 228 -2.75 5.77 23.34
C PHE A 228 -4.04 5.79 24.16
#